data_AF-A0A954RQX8-F1
#
_entry.id   AF-A0A954RQX8-F1
#
_cell.length_a   1.000
_cell.length_b   1.000
_cell.length_c   1.000
_cell.angle_alpha   90.00
_cell.angle_beta   90.00
_cell.angle_gamma   90.00
#
_symmetry.space_group_name_H-M   'P 1'
#
loop_
_entity.id
_entity.type
_entity.pdbx_description
1 polymer ?
#
loop_
_entity_poly.entity_id
_entity_poly.type
_entity_poly.pdbx_seq_one_letter_code
_entity_poly.pdbx_strand_id
1 'polypeptide(L)'
;MWNNTRAGGRRSRRGYTLLELLLALALSSLVIYSILWAIQLHLRSLDVRRTSIEEAQLARAVMRMISDDLRSAIQHREQDFSGVEDVLANALSQSAEELALRAGLLDESGMLDASNPGGDAGAGGGAGGAGGATGGDTSGTGGDDTGSDTELTEDVELSYTTDIADSGMVPPVVGLYGNATQLQIDVSRVQRADELYTQTASAQAVAPTSDIQSTSYFLRGAAFGAASTVGGTAPMTGLQQRTPGGMTGAPFDPFGATAGLVRRSVSRSAALFESTSGGMGGGLGGGFNGSAHEEIIAPECVAIQFEYFDGFEWAAEWDSLIKGGLPFCVAVQFTLRSDQGDEDEDQFAASDSSNLMVYRQIIPIPTAEPITPEEEAENLEELEATP
;
A
#
# COMPACT_ATOMS: atom_id res chain seq x y z
N MET A 1 -102.71 39.41 -5.63
CA MET A 1 -101.59 40.16 -6.22
C MET A 1 -100.55 40.40 -5.14
N TRP A 2 -99.34 39.90 -5.37
CA TRP A 2 -98.15 40.12 -4.56
C TRP A 2 -97.74 41.60 -4.53
N ASN A 3 -97.11 42.06 -3.45
CA ASN A 3 -95.81 42.73 -3.61
C ASN A 3 -95.01 42.79 -2.30
N ASN A 4 -93.89 42.08 -2.35
CA ASN A 4 -92.77 42.05 -1.43
C ASN A 4 -92.02 43.39 -1.53
N THR A 5 -91.89 44.16 -0.45
CA THR A 5 -90.90 45.26 -0.39
C THR A 5 -89.91 44.96 0.72
N ARG A 6 -88.77 44.40 0.30
CA ARG A 6 -87.64 44.01 1.15
C ARG A 6 -87.08 45.26 1.84
N ALA A 7 -87.00 45.23 3.17
CA ALA A 7 -86.24 46.19 3.95
C ALA A 7 -84.75 46.08 3.59
N GLY A 8 -84.27 47.02 2.77
CA GLY A 8 -82.86 47.16 2.46
C GLY A 8 -82.11 47.72 3.65
N GLY A 9 -81.58 46.84 4.51
CA GLY A 9 -80.65 47.23 5.56
C GLY A 9 -79.41 47.88 4.94
N ARG A 10 -79.25 49.19 5.17
CA ARG A 10 -78.04 49.94 4.80
C ARG A 10 -76.84 49.34 5.55
N ARG A 11 -76.04 48.54 4.84
CA ARG A 11 -74.76 48.05 5.36
C ARG A 11 -73.81 49.24 5.50
N SER A 12 -73.56 49.69 6.72
CA SER A 12 -72.51 50.66 7.00
C SER A 12 -71.17 50.05 6.61
N ARG A 13 -70.50 50.63 5.61
CA ARG A 13 -69.12 50.26 5.29
C ARG A 13 -68.24 50.83 6.40
N ARG A 14 -67.80 49.99 7.33
CA ARG A 14 -66.78 50.34 8.31
C ARG A 14 -65.45 50.43 7.56
N GLY A 15 -64.86 51.64 7.51
CA GLY A 15 -63.50 51.83 7.02
C GLY A 15 -62.49 51.37 8.09
N TYR A 16 -61.36 50.82 7.66
CA TYR A 16 -60.29 50.41 8.56
C TYR A 16 -59.64 51.63 9.24
N THR A 17 -59.22 51.46 10.50
CA THR A 17 -58.52 52.51 11.23
C THR A 17 -57.03 52.54 10.85
N LEU A 18 -56.39 53.71 10.89
CA LEU A 18 -54.95 53.83 10.62
C LEU A 18 -54.12 52.96 11.57
N LEU A 19 -54.54 52.81 12.82
CA LEU A 19 -53.86 51.96 13.81
C LEU A 19 -53.90 50.48 13.44
N GLU A 20 -55.03 49.99 12.92
CA GLU A 20 -55.17 48.62 12.46
C GLU A 20 -54.30 48.34 11.23
N LEU A 21 -54.18 49.33 10.32
CA LEU A 21 -53.29 49.23 9.17
C LEU A 21 -51.81 49.22 9.59
N LEU A 22 -51.43 50.06 10.55
CA LEU A 22 -50.08 50.07 11.11
C LEU A 22 -49.74 48.77 11.84
N LEU A 23 -50.70 48.22 12.61
CA LEU A 23 -50.53 46.95 13.32
C LEU A 23 -50.42 45.79 12.32
N ALA A 24 -51.25 45.78 11.28
CA ALA A 24 -51.20 44.78 10.22
C ALA A 24 -49.86 44.83 9.47
N LEU A 25 -49.35 46.03 9.15
CA LEU A 25 -48.04 46.19 8.54
C LEU A 25 -46.91 45.72 9.47
N ALA A 26 -46.93 46.13 10.73
CA ALA A 26 -45.91 45.71 11.71
C ALA A 26 -45.89 44.18 11.89
N LEU A 27 -47.06 43.55 12.02
CA LEU A 27 -47.16 42.09 12.09
C LEU A 27 -46.67 41.43 10.80
N SER A 28 -47.02 41.96 9.63
CA SER A 28 -46.55 41.41 8.35
C SER A 28 -45.02 41.46 8.22
N SER A 29 -44.38 42.56 8.64
CA SER A 29 -42.92 42.67 8.63
C SER A 29 -42.25 41.71 9.59
N LEU A 30 -42.82 41.52 10.78
CA LEU A 30 -42.28 40.58 11.78
C LEU A 30 -42.38 39.14 11.29
N VAL A 31 -43.51 38.77 10.68
CA VAL A 31 -43.70 37.45 10.08
C VAL A 31 -42.69 37.22 8.96
N ILE A 32 -42.54 38.17 8.03
CA ILE A 32 -41.55 38.07 6.95
C ILE A 32 -40.14 37.94 7.51
N TYR A 33 -39.76 38.75 8.51
CA TYR A 33 -38.44 38.66 9.13
C TYR A 33 -38.19 37.29 9.77
N SER A 34 -39.18 36.72 10.48
CA SER A 34 -39.05 35.40 11.08
C SER A 34 -38.86 34.29 10.04
N ILE A 35 -39.53 34.40 8.90
CA ILE A 35 -39.39 33.45 7.78
C ILE A 35 -38.01 33.60 7.15
N LEU A 36 -37.55 34.84 6.92
CA LEU A 36 -36.22 35.09 6.37
C LEU A 36 -35.12 34.54 7.27
N TRP A 37 -35.24 34.72 8.59
CA TRP A 37 -34.29 34.17 9.55
C TRP A 37 -34.31 32.63 9.57
N ALA A 38 -35.50 32.02 9.54
CA ALA A 38 -35.64 30.56 9.46
C ALA A 38 -35.02 29.99 8.17
N ILE A 39 -35.16 30.68 7.03
CA ILE A 39 -34.54 30.29 5.76
C ILE A 39 -33.01 30.38 5.86
N GLN A 40 -32.47 31.48 6.39
CA GLN A 40 -31.02 31.63 6.56
C GLN A 40 -30.43 30.54 7.44
N LEU A 41 -31.09 30.21 8.56
CA LEU A 41 -30.68 29.14 9.45
C LEU A 41 -30.73 27.77 8.76
N HIS A 42 -31.76 27.52 7.94
CA HIS A 42 -31.85 26.29 7.17
C HIS A 42 -30.73 26.17 6.13
N LEU A 43 -30.45 27.23 5.37
CA LEU A 43 -29.37 27.24 4.38
C LEU A 43 -28.01 27.00 5.05
N ARG A 44 -27.70 27.71 6.14
CA ARG A 44 -26.46 27.50 6.90
C ARG A 44 -26.33 26.06 7.42
N SER A 45 -27.44 25.46 7.88
CA SER A 45 -27.42 24.06 8.29
C SER A 45 -27.20 23.09 7.12
N LEU A 46 -27.66 23.41 5.91
CA LEU A 46 -27.45 22.56 4.74
C LEU A 46 -26.00 22.59 4.27
N ASP A 47 -25.36 23.75 4.28
CA ASP A 47 -23.96 23.89 3.86
C ASP A 47 -23.03 23.07 4.75
N VAL A 48 -23.18 23.18 6.08
CA VAL A 48 -22.40 22.36 7.05
C VAL A 48 -22.68 20.86 6.87
N ARG A 49 -23.93 20.48 6.60
CA ARG A 49 -24.27 19.06 6.38
C ARG A 49 -23.64 18.54 5.09
N ARG A 50 -23.50 19.37 4.07
CA ARG A 50 -22.95 18.98 2.78
C ARG A 50 -21.45 18.68 2.88
N THR A 51 -20.67 19.57 3.50
CA THR A 51 -19.22 19.36 3.69
C THR A 51 -18.93 18.10 4.49
N SER A 52 -19.64 17.89 5.62
CA SER A 52 -19.47 16.67 6.41
C SER A 52 -19.87 15.39 5.65
N ILE A 53 -20.80 15.45 4.70
CA ILE A 53 -21.13 14.30 3.83
C ILE A 53 -20.03 14.07 2.81
N GLU A 54 -19.51 15.12 2.18
CA GLU A 54 -18.42 15.04 1.20
C GLU A 54 -17.16 14.42 1.84
N GLU A 55 -16.76 14.89 3.02
CA GLU A 55 -15.64 14.35 3.81
C GLU A 55 -15.86 12.87 4.20
N ALA A 56 -17.05 12.53 4.69
CA ALA A 56 -17.37 11.15 5.05
C ALA A 56 -17.39 10.20 3.84
N GLN A 57 -17.77 10.69 2.65
CA GLN A 57 -17.71 9.90 1.42
C GLN A 57 -16.28 9.74 0.92
N LEU A 58 -15.45 10.77 1.03
CA LEU A 58 -14.02 10.69 0.74
C LEU A 58 -13.34 9.64 1.62
N ALA A 59 -13.55 9.72 2.95
CA ALA A 59 -13.01 8.74 3.90
C ALA A 59 -13.44 7.31 3.54
N ARG A 60 -14.73 7.10 3.25
CA ARG A 60 -15.24 5.78 2.85
C ARG A 60 -14.61 5.29 1.55
N ALA A 61 -14.43 6.15 0.56
CA ALA A 61 -13.83 5.78 -0.72
C ALA A 61 -12.37 5.36 -0.55
N VAL A 62 -11.58 6.12 0.21
CA VAL A 62 -10.17 5.82 0.52
C VAL A 62 -10.04 4.53 1.33
N MET A 63 -10.82 4.40 2.41
CA MET A 63 -10.77 3.20 3.26
C MET A 63 -11.21 1.95 2.50
N ARG A 64 -12.18 2.06 1.59
CA ARG A 64 -12.57 0.97 0.71
C ARG A 64 -11.46 0.61 -0.28
N MET A 65 -10.80 1.60 -0.87
CA MET A 65 -9.67 1.38 -1.78
C MET A 65 -8.54 0.63 -1.08
N ILE A 66 -8.10 1.09 0.10
CA ILE A 66 -7.09 0.41 0.91
C ILE A 66 -7.57 -1.01 1.26
N SER A 67 -8.84 -1.17 1.65
CA SER A 67 -9.39 -2.49 1.96
C SER A 67 -9.42 -3.44 0.78
N ASP A 68 -9.70 -2.98 -0.43
CA ASP A 68 -9.74 -3.81 -1.62
C ASP A 68 -8.29 -4.22 -2.03
N ASP A 69 -7.32 -3.32 -1.87
CA ASP A 69 -5.89 -3.63 -2.06
C ASP A 69 -5.38 -4.63 -1.00
N LEU A 70 -5.65 -4.39 0.29
CA LEU A 70 -5.28 -5.34 1.37
C LEU A 70 -5.88 -6.73 1.19
N ARG A 71 -7.09 -6.81 0.63
CA ARG A 71 -7.75 -8.11 0.36
C ARG A 71 -7.23 -8.82 -0.88
N SER A 72 -6.57 -8.10 -1.79
CA SER A 72 -5.93 -8.66 -2.98
C SER A 72 -4.44 -8.95 -2.79
N ALA A 73 -3.97 -8.85 -1.54
CA ALA A 73 -2.61 -9.14 -1.12
C ALA A 73 -2.19 -10.58 -1.44
N ILE A 74 -1.01 -10.72 -2.01
CA ILE A 74 -0.38 -12.02 -2.31
C ILE A 74 0.59 -12.35 -1.19
N GLN A 75 0.50 -13.58 -0.65
CA GLN A 75 1.48 -14.13 0.27
C GLN A 75 2.48 -14.98 -0.50
N HIS A 76 3.77 -14.83 -0.21
CA HIS A 76 4.76 -15.81 -0.64
C HIS A 76 4.61 -17.08 0.20
N ARG A 77 4.46 -18.23 -0.47
CA ARG A 77 4.57 -19.54 0.17
C ARG A 77 5.68 -20.30 -0.50
N GLU A 78 6.61 -20.78 0.30
CA GLU A 78 7.53 -21.81 -0.16
C GLU A 78 6.74 -23.05 -0.53
N GLN A 79 7.11 -23.66 -1.64
CA GLN A 79 6.41 -24.83 -2.15
C GLN A 79 6.83 -26.01 -1.27
N ASP A 80 5.91 -26.54 -0.48
CA ASP A 80 6.16 -27.71 0.34
C ASP A 80 6.31 -28.96 -0.56
N PHE A 81 7.57 -29.38 -0.76
CA PHE A 81 7.91 -30.58 -1.54
C PHE A 81 7.94 -31.86 -0.69
N SER A 82 7.62 -31.80 0.61
CA SER A 82 7.66 -32.97 1.50
C SER A 82 6.84 -34.14 0.97
N GLY A 83 5.64 -33.87 0.45
CA GLY A 83 4.79 -34.89 -0.16
C GLY A 83 5.35 -35.49 -1.45
N VAL A 84 6.15 -34.74 -2.21
CA VAL A 84 6.86 -35.26 -3.40
C VAL A 84 8.04 -36.11 -2.97
N GLU A 85 8.74 -35.72 -1.91
CA GLU A 85 9.85 -36.49 -1.33
C GLU A 85 9.37 -37.82 -0.74
N ASP A 86 8.22 -37.84 -0.06
CA ASP A 86 7.59 -39.09 0.39
C ASP A 86 7.20 -39.99 -0.78
N VAL A 87 6.63 -39.44 -1.85
CA VAL A 87 6.28 -40.21 -3.05
C VAL A 87 7.53 -40.71 -3.76
N LEU A 88 8.59 -39.90 -3.82
CA LEU A 88 9.86 -40.28 -4.42
C LEU A 88 10.58 -41.34 -3.58
N ALA A 89 10.59 -41.22 -2.26
CA ALA A 89 11.13 -42.21 -1.33
C ALA A 89 10.37 -43.54 -1.46
N ASN A 90 9.04 -43.50 -1.55
CA ASN A 90 8.22 -44.67 -1.80
C ASN A 90 8.52 -45.29 -3.18
N ALA A 91 8.66 -44.48 -4.24
CA ALA A 91 9.00 -44.98 -5.58
C ALA A 91 10.44 -45.56 -5.66
N LEU A 92 11.39 -44.98 -4.93
CA LEU A 92 12.75 -45.48 -4.81
C LEU A 92 12.79 -46.80 -4.04
N SER A 93 11.99 -46.95 -2.97
CA SER A 93 11.88 -48.21 -2.24
C SER A 93 11.29 -49.34 -3.10
N GLN A 94 10.24 -49.05 -3.88
CA GLN A 94 9.61 -50.02 -4.78
C GLN A 94 10.53 -50.41 -5.95
N SER A 95 11.25 -49.45 -6.53
CA SER A 95 12.21 -49.76 -7.60
C SER A 95 13.46 -50.47 -7.08
N ALA A 96 13.89 -50.20 -5.85
CA ALA A 96 14.97 -50.95 -5.20
C ALA A 96 14.57 -52.40 -4.91
N GLU A 97 13.32 -52.66 -4.48
CA GLU A 97 12.77 -54.01 -4.32
C GLU A 97 12.68 -54.75 -5.67
N GLU A 98 12.18 -54.09 -6.72
CA GLU A 98 12.09 -54.69 -8.06
C GLU A 98 13.48 -55.00 -8.65
N LEU A 99 14.46 -54.12 -8.44
CA LEU A 99 15.85 -54.35 -8.84
C LEU A 99 16.50 -55.48 -8.04
N ALA A 100 16.25 -55.56 -6.73
CA ALA A 100 16.79 -56.60 -5.85
C ALA A 100 16.18 -57.99 -6.16
N LEU A 101 14.90 -58.05 -6.52
CA LEU A 101 14.24 -59.27 -7.02
C LEU A 101 14.87 -59.71 -8.34
N ARG A 102 15.10 -58.76 -9.26
CA ARG A 102 15.68 -59.03 -10.59
C ARG A 102 17.17 -59.36 -10.55
N ALA A 103 17.88 -58.91 -9.50
CA ALA A 103 19.26 -59.28 -9.19
C ALA A 103 19.38 -60.61 -8.43
N GLY A 104 18.27 -61.26 -8.08
CA GLY A 104 18.25 -62.56 -7.40
C GLY A 104 18.69 -62.50 -5.93
N LEU A 105 18.61 -61.33 -5.29
CA LEU A 105 18.98 -61.12 -3.88
C LEU A 105 17.80 -61.41 -2.92
N LEU A 106 16.59 -61.53 -3.45
CA LEU A 106 15.34 -61.77 -2.73
C LEU A 106 14.63 -63.00 -3.33
N ASP A 107 14.04 -63.85 -2.48
CA ASP A 107 13.17 -64.97 -2.89
C ASP A 107 11.81 -64.47 -3.44
N GLU A 108 11.01 -65.32 -4.08
CA GLU A 108 9.64 -65.05 -4.57
C GLU A 108 8.69 -64.54 -3.47
N SER A 109 9.07 -64.75 -2.20
CA SER A 109 8.39 -64.22 -1.01
C SER A 109 8.88 -62.85 -0.52
N GLY A 110 9.83 -62.21 -1.21
CA GLY A 110 10.39 -60.89 -0.86
C GLY A 110 11.38 -60.91 0.31
N MET A 111 11.78 -62.09 0.79
CA MET A 111 12.72 -62.24 1.90
C MET A 111 14.15 -62.44 1.39
N LEU A 112 15.12 -61.81 2.08
CA LEU A 112 16.56 -61.96 1.81
C LEU A 112 16.92 -63.45 1.83
N ASP A 113 17.38 -64.00 0.70
CA ASP A 113 17.77 -65.40 0.60
C ASP A 113 19.13 -65.60 1.31
N ALA A 114 19.07 -65.83 2.62
CA ALA A 114 20.24 -66.14 3.45
C ALA A 114 20.82 -67.55 3.17
N SER A 115 20.31 -68.30 2.19
CA SER A 115 20.71 -69.68 1.92
C SER A 115 21.73 -69.85 0.80
N ASN A 116 22.20 -68.77 0.16
CA ASN A 116 23.26 -68.85 -0.86
C ASN A 116 24.64 -68.32 -0.39
N PRO A 117 25.48 -69.13 0.28
CA PRO A 117 26.87 -68.80 0.57
C PRO A 117 27.79 -69.16 -0.62
N GLY A 118 27.46 -68.68 -1.82
CA GLY A 118 28.10 -69.15 -3.06
C GLY A 118 28.21 -68.08 -4.14
N GLY A 119 29.08 -67.09 -3.91
CA GLY A 119 29.43 -66.07 -4.91
C GLY A 119 30.91 -65.75 -4.85
N ASP A 120 31.73 -66.65 -5.39
CA ASP A 120 33.15 -66.45 -5.65
C ASP A 120 33.30 -65.40 -6.75
N ALA A 121 33.72 -64.18 -6.39
CA ALA A 121 34.09 -63.13 -7.33
C ALA A 121 35.59 -62.82 -7.17
N GLY A 122 36.39 -63.80 -7.61
CA GLY A 122 37.55 -63.63 -8.48
C GLY A 122 38.34 -62.32 -8.39
N ALA A 123 39.49 -62.42 -7.72
CA ALA A 123 40.62 -61.54 -7.95
C ALA A 123 41.06 -61.58 -9.43
N GLY A 124 41.10 -60.41 -10.08
CA GLY A 124 41.65 -60.22 -11.41
C GLY A 124 42.50 -58.95 -11.44
N GLY A 125 43.82 -59.11 -11.37
CA GLY A 125 44.78 -58.03 -11.58
C GLY A 125 45.04 -57.78 -13.07
N GLY A 126 45.56 -56.59 -13.39
CA GLY A 126 46.23 -56.34 -14.67
C GLY A 126 46.23 -54.89 -15.13
N ALA A 127 47.43 -54.28 -15.10
CA ALA A 127 47.98 -53.26 -16.01
C ALA A 127 47.21 -51.92 -16.20
N GLY A 128 47.83 -50.75 -16.20
CA GLY A 128 49.10 -50.36 -16.80
C GLY A 128 48.84 -49.50 -18.04
N GLY A 129 49.35 -48.25 -18.05
CA GLY A 129 49.30 -47.33 -19.21
C GLY A 129 48.73 -45.95 -18.82
N ALA A 130 49.53 -44.94 -18.49
CA ALA A 130 50.38 -44.11 -19.35
C ALA A 130 49.61 -43.16 -20.28
N GLY A 131 49.83 -41.85 -20.04
CA GLY A 131 50.12 -40.88 -21.10
C GLY A 131 48.93 -40.30 -21.87
N GLY A 132 48.63 -39.03 -21.62
CA GLY A 132 47.80 -38.20 -22.48
C GLY A 132 47.97 -36.73 -22.13
N ALA A 133 48.94 -36.09 -22.79
CA ALA A 133 49.25 -34.67 -22.67
C ALA A 133 48.32 -33.80 -23.55
N THR A 134 48.48 -32.49 -23.38
CA THR A 134 48.05 -31.37 -24.26
C THR A 134 46.59 -30.93 -24.09
N GLY A 135 46.25 -29.65 -23.97
CA GLY A 135 47.02 -28.41 -24.02
C GLY A 135 46.02 -27.24 -24.06
N GLY A 136 46.49 -26.02 -23.82
CA GLY A 136 45.68 -24.82 -24.09
C GLY A 136 45.99 -23.65 -23.18
N ASP A 137 47.10 -22.98 -23.45
CA ASP A 137 47.31 -21.60 -23.03
C ASP A 137 46.19 -20.71 -23.61
N THR A 138 45.55 -19.90 -22.76
CA THR A 138 45.07 -18.58 -23.18
C THR A 138 45.34 -17.55 -22.09
N SER A 139 46.29 -16.69 -22.42
CA SER A 139 46.58 -15.40 -21.80
C SER A 139 45.32 -14.55 -21.58
N GLY A 140 45.14 -14.05 -20.36
CA GLY A 140 44.18 -13.02 -20.00
C GLY A 140 44.82 -12.03 -19.02
N THR A 141 45.45 -11.03 -19.62
CA THR A 141 46.04 -9.78 -19.14
C THR A 141 45.49 -9.22 -17.82
N GLY A 142 46.41 -8.79 -16.95
CA GLY A 142 46.10 -8.05 -15.72
C GLY A 142 45.54 -6.64 -15.97
N GLY A 143 44.81 -6.16 -14.96
CA GLY A 143 44.34 -4.78 -14.84
C GLY A 143 44.23 -4.43 -13.36
N ASP A 144 45.23 -3.69 -12.90
CA ASP A 144 45.32 -2.75 -11.77
C ASP A 144 44.26 -2.83 -10.65
N ASP A 145 44.66 -3.48 -9.56
CA ASP A 145 44.06 -3.36 -8.24
C ASP A 145 44.52 -2.02 -7.63
N THR A 146 43.75 -0.97 -7.89
CA THR A 146 43.97 0.35 -7.29
C THR A 146 43.17 0.38 -5.99
N GLY A 147 43.85 0.02 -4.90
CA GLY A 147 43.33 0.08 -3.54
C GLY A 147 42.71 1.44 -3.23
N SER A 148 41.39 1.48 -3.27
CA SER A 148 40.56 2.46 -2.59
C SER A 148 40.19 1.83 -1.25
N ASP A 149 40.99 2.10 -0.23
CA ASP A 149 40.63 1.89 1.17
C ASP A 149 39.46 2.83 1.49
N THR A 150 38.26 2.43 1.08
CA THR A 150 37.02 2.88 1.69
C THR A 150 36.64 1.76 2.63
N GLU A 151 36.83 2.00 3.92
CA GLU A 151 36.26 1.15 4.97
C GLU A 151 34.75 1.06 4.71
N LEU A 152 34.32 0.00 4.04
CA LEU A 152 32.93 -0.45 4.00
C LEU A 152 32.65 -1.13 5.34
N THR A 153 32.65 -0.33 6.40
CA THR A 153 32.17 -0.74 7.72
C THR A 153 30.87 -0.03 7.97
N GLU A 154 29.81 -0.58 7.40
CA GLU A 154 28.44 -0.48 7.85
C GLU A 154 27.71 -1.53 6.99
N ASP A 155 27.44 -2.70 7.57
CA ASP A 155 26.42 -3.60 7.03
C ASP A 155 25.14 -2.78 7.00
N VAL A 156 24.81 -2.22 5.82
CA VAL A 156 23.58 -1.46 5.64
C VAL A 156 22.45 -2.48 5.75
N GLU A 157 21.88 -2.60 6.96
CA GLU A 157 20.70 -3.39 7.22
C GLU A 157 19.59 -2.89 6.27
N LEU A 158 19.28 -3.70 5.26
CA LEU A 158 18.27 -3.37 4.27
C LEU A 158 16.89 -3.47 4.94
N SER A 159 16.37 -2.34 5.40
CA SER A 159 14.99 -2.24 5.89
C SER A 159 14.02 -1.94 4.74
N TYR A 160 12.98 -2.76 4.63
CA TYR A 160 11.90 -2.59 3.64
C TYR A 160 10.66 -1.89 4.20
N THR A 161 10.67 -1.60 5.49
CA THR A 161 9.56 -1.03 6.25
C THR A 161 9.72 0.48 6.49
N THR A 162 10.93 1.01 6.29
CA THR A 162 11.28 2.42 6.51
C THR A 162 11.50 3.14 5.19
N ASP A 163 11.22 4.45 5.17
CA ASP A 163 11.43 5.33 4.01
C ASP A 163 10.82 4.85 2.68
N ILE A 164 9.74 4.06 2.70
CA ILE A 164 9.00 3.59 1.53
C ILE A 164 8.62 4.75 0.59
N ALA A 165 8.30 5.92 1.13
CA ALA A 165 7.95 7.12 0.35
C ALA A 165 9.09 7.61 -0.55
N ASP A 166 10.33 7.55 -0.05
CA ASP A 166 11.53 8.05 -0.72
C ASP A 166 12.36 6.90 -1.34
N SER A 167 12.10 5.67 -0.94
CA SER A 167 12.68 4.45 -1.47
C SER A 167 11.85 3.94 -2.65
N GLY A 168 12.49 3.82 -3.81
CA GLY A 168 11.94 3.07 -4.95
C GLY A 168 12.24 1.58 -4.87
N MET A 169 12.82 1.10 -3.77
CA MET A 169 13.24 -0.29 -3.61
C MET A 169 12.00 -1.16 -3.35
N VAL A 170 11.90 -2.25 -4.11
CA VAL A 170 10.89 -3.28 -3.88
C VAL A 170 11.57 -4.50 -3.25
N PRO A 171 11.01 -5.05 -2.15
CA PRO A 171 11.57 -6.22 -1.49
C PRO A 171 11.65 -7.41 -2.43
N PRO A 172 12.60 -8.35 -2.26
CA PRO A 172 12.75 -9.50 -3.14
C PRO A 172 11.54 -10.43 -3.10
N VAL A 173 10.94 -10.61 -1.91
CA VAL A 173 9.80 -11.52 -1.67
C VAL A 173 8.48 -10.75 -1.72
N VAL A 174 7.43 -11.39 -2.27
CA VAL A 174 6.09 -10.78 -2.34
C VAL A 174 5.46 -10.76 -0.96
N GLY A 175 4.83 -9.65 -0.59
CA GLY A 175 4.12 -9.59 0.68
C GLY A 175 3.67 -8.19 1.06
N LEU A 176 3.59 -7.97 2.36
CA LEU A 176 3.27 -6.71 3.00
C LEU A 176 4.49 -6.22 3.80
N TYR A 177 4.84 -4.96 3.60
CA TYR A 177 5.97 -4.31 4.27
C TYR A 177 5.54 -2.93 4.70
N GLY A 178 5.73 -2.56 5.97
CA GLY A 178 5.34 -1.24 6.40
C GLY A 178 5.53 -0.99 7.88
N ASN A 179 5.42 0.30 8.22
CA ASN A 179 5.45 0.81 9.57
C ASN A 179 4.13 1.53 9.87
N ALA A 180 4.06 2.18 11.03
CA ALA A 180 2.87 2.87 11.48
C ALA A 180 2.35 3.96 10.52
N THR A 181 3.12 4.48 9.57
CA THR A 181 2.73 5.62 8.70
C THR A 181 2.85 5.34 7.21
N GLN A 182 3.56 4.29 6.83
CA GLN A 182 3.82 3.93 5.44
C GLN A 182 3.60 2.44 5.26
N LEU A 183 2.94 2.09 4.16
CA LEU A 183 2.60 0.71 3.84
C LEU A 183 2.95 0.44 2.39
N GLN A 184 3.59 -0.68 2.12
CA GLN A 184 3.77 -1.26 0.80
C GLN A 184 3.18 -2.66 0.78
N ILE A 185 2.45 -2.98 -0.29
CA ILE A 185 1.82 -4.28 -0.44
C ILE A 185 1.81 -4.73 -1.90
N ASP A 186 2.11 -6.01 -2.10
CA ASP A 186 1.99 -6.65 -3.40
C ASP A 186 0.59 -7.21 -3.61
N VAL A 187 -0.09 -6.71 -4.65
CA VAL A 187 -1.46 -7.10 -5.00
C VAL A 187 -1.52 -7.80 -6.34
N SER A 188 -2.42 -8.79 -6.45
CA SER A 188 -2.73 -9.45 -7.70
C SER A 188 -3.64 -8.59 -8.55
N ARG A 189 -3.30 -8.43 -9.83
CA ARG A 189 -4.14 -7.74 -10.81
C ARG A 189 -4.17 -8.46 -12.14
N VAL A 190 -5.27 -8.25 -12.87
CA VAL A 190 -5.30 -8.61 -14.29
C VAL A 190 -4.47 -7.57 -15.06
N GLN A 191 -3.54 -8.05 -15.88
CA GLN A 191 -2.73 -7.18 -16.72
C GLN A 191 -3.59 -6.43 -17.75
N ARG A 192 -3.35 -5.12 -17.93
CA ARG A 192 -4.07 -4.31 -18.92
C ARG A 192 -3.50 -4.55 -20.32
N ALA A 193 -4.37 -4.67 -21.33
CA ALA A 193 -3.96 -4.91 -22.72
C ALA A 193 -3.05 -3.80 -23.27
N ASP A 194 -3.20 -2.57 -22.79
CA ASP A 194 -2.42 -1.40 -23.21
C ASP A 194 -0.94 -1.51 -22.75
N GLU A 195 -0.70 -2.14 -21.59
CA GLU A 195 0.64 -2.40 -21.07
C GLU A 195 1.35 -3.50 -21.87
N LEU A 196 0.61 -4.50 -22.36
CA LEU A 196 1.17 -5.49 -23.31
C LEU A 196 1.55 -4.83 -24.65
N TYR A 197 0.72 -3.93 -25.16
CA TYR A 197 0.89 -3.38 -26.50
C TYR A 197 2.07 -2.41 -26.58
N THR A 198 2.26 -1.57 -25.56
CA THR A 198 3.38 -0.62 -25.48
C THR A 198 4.75 -1.30 -25.47
N GLN A 199 4.85 -2.51 -24.90
CA GLN A 199 6.10 -3.28 -24.87
C GLN A 199 6.51 -3.89 -26.22
N THR A 200 5.56 -4.15 -27.12
CA THR A 200 5.87 -4.79 -28.41
C THR A 200 6.49 -3.81 -29.41
N ALA A 201 6.39 -2.50 -29.15
CA ALA A 201 6.81 -1.44 -30.06
C ALA A 201 8.26 -0.93 -29.83
N SER A 202 8.90 -1.22 -28.69
CA SER A 202 10.24 -0.72 -28.35
C SER A 202 11.31 -1.81 -28.37
N ALA A 203 12.41 -1.60 -29.12
CA ALA A 203 13.53 -2.54 -29.25
C ALA A 203 14.59 -2.45 -28.12
N GLN A 204 14.30 -1.75 -27.01
CA GLN A 204 15.17 -1.65 -25.83
C GLN A 204 14.78 -2.66 -24.75
N ALA A 205 15.69 -2.94 -23.80
CA ALA A 205 15.48 -3.86 -22.68
C ALA A 205 14.10 -3.67 -22.04
N VAL A 206 13.20 -4.60 -22.34
CA VAL A 206 11.80 -4.54 -21.95
C VAL A 206 11.68 -5.08 -20.53
N ALA A 207 11.15 -4.27 -19.62
CA ALA A 207 10.82 -4.75 -18.28
C ALA A 207 9.79 -5.90 -18.39
N PRO A 208 10.02 -7.05 -17.74
CA PRO A 208 9.10 -8.18 -17.85
C PRO A 208 7.70 -7.78 -17.38
N THR A 209 6.66 -8.28 -18.07
CA THR A 209 5.28 -8.09 -17.63
C THR A 209 4.99 -8.90 -16.38
N SER A 210 4.28 -8.32 -15.41
CA SER A 210 3.78 -9.07 -14.25
C SER A 210 2.33 -8.71 -13.95
N ASP A 211 1.61 -9.73 -13.51
CA ASP A 211 0.31 -9.72 -12.87
C ASP A 211 0.35 -9.24 -11.41
N ILE A 212 1.55 -8.95 -10.89
CA ILE A 212 1.78 -8.43 -9.54
C ILE A 212 2.08 -6.94 -9.61
N GLN A 213 1.38 -6.17 -8.79
CA GLN A 213 1.59 -4.74 -8.62
C GLN A 213 2.01 -4.44 -7.18
N SER A 214 3.11 -3.73 -7.01
CA SER A 214 3.47 -3.15 -5.72
C SER A 214 2.73 -1.83 -5.56
N THR A 215 1.89 -1.74 -4.52
CA THR A 215 1.14 -0.54 -4.16
C THR A 215 1.65 -0.02 -2.83
N SER A 216 2.05 1.25 -2.78
CA SER A 216 2.50 1.92 -1.56
C SER A 216 1.54 3.04 -1.17
N TYR A 217 1.31 3.22 0.13
CA TYR A 217 0.53 4.27 0.75
C TYR A 217 1.42 5.06 1.70
N PHE A 218 1.47 6.37 1.52
CA PHE A 218 2.22 7.28 2.39
C PHE A 218 1.65 8.69 2.32
N LEU A 219 1.91 9.48 3.36
CA LEU A 219 1.56 10.89 3.37
C LEU A 219 2.65 11.73 2.73
N ARG A 220 2.22 12.64 1.85
CA ARG A 220 3.05 13.69 1.30
C ARG A 220 2.70 15.00 2.00
N GLY A 221 3.70 15.62 2.62
CA GLY A 221 3.57 16.99 3.13
C GLY A 221 3.39 17.99 1.99
N ALA A 222 2.77 19.13 2.29
CA ALA A 222 2.75 20.28 1.39
C ALA A 222 4.18 20.64 0.97
N ALA A 223 4.53 20.39 -0.29
CA ALA A 223 5.80 20.85 -0.81
C ALA A 223 5.76 22.38 -0.89
N PHE A 224 6.22 23.03 0.17
CA PHE A 224 6.43 24.47 0.18
C PHE A 224 7.58 24.80 -0.77
N GLY A 225 7.26 25.10 -2.03
CA GLY A 225 8.17 25.80 -2.96
C GLY A 225 9.56 25.19 -3.09
N ALA A 226 9.71 23.87 -3.00
CA ALA A 226 10.92 23.21 -3.44
C ALA A 226 10.87 23.13 -4.98
N ALA A 227 11.35 24.19 -5.63
CA ALA A 227 11.87 24.04 -6.98
C ALA A 227 12.81 22.83 -6.97
N SER A 228 12.60 21.91 -7.92
CA SER A 228 13.48 20.79 -8.24
C SER A 228 14.94 21.10 -7.90
N THR A 229 15.43 20.49 -6.83
CA THR A 229 16.85 20.36 -6.54
C THR A 229 17.17 18.88 -6.54
N VAL A 230 17.70 18.43 -7.67
CA VAL A 230 18.47 17.21 -7.84
C VAL A 230 19.48 17.08 -6.68
N GLY A 231 19.40 15.97 -5.96
CA GLY A 231 20.47 15.42 -5.12
C GLY A 231 20.71 16.12 -3.78
N GLY A 232 20.48 15.40 -2.69
CA GLY A 232 21.07 15.71 -1.38
C GLY A 232 20.07 15.90 -0.25
N THR A 233 20.06 14.90 0.63
CA THR A 233 19.60 14.90 2.04
C THR A 233 19.29 16.26 2.68
N ALA A 234 18.06 16.40 3.20
CA ALA A 234 17.81 17.22 4.38
C ALA A 234 16.59 16.69 5.18
N PRO A 235 16.70 16.62 6.52
CA PRO A 235 15.67 16.06 7.38
C PRO A 235 14.51 17.05 7.60
N MET A 236 13.34 16.49 7.88
CA MET A 236 12.14 17.23 8.31
C MET A 236 12.41 18.04 9.58
N THR A 237 12.31 19.38 9.51
CA THR A 237 11.86 20.21 10.65
C THR A 237 11.46 21.59 10.13
N GLY A 238 10.21 22.02 10.32
CA GLY A 238 9.83 23.40 10.00
C GLY A 238 8.34 23.70 9.97
N LEU A 239 7.66 23.64 11.12
CA LEU A 239 6.49 24.47 11.39
C LEU A 239 6.94 25.94 11.42
N GLN A 240 7.13 26.59 10.26
CA GLN A 240 7.42 28.02 10.19
C GLN A 240 6.17 28.78 9.71
N GLN A 241 5.68 29.62 10.61
CA GLN A 241 4.53 30.49 10.54
C GLN A 241 4.44 31.35 9.26
N ARG A 242 3.23 31.38 8.67
CA ARG A 242 2.77 32.18 7.51
C ARG A 242 3.24 33.64 7.55
N THR A 243 3.80 34.14 6.45
CA THR A 243 3.79 35.59 6.13
C THR A 243 2.69 35.84 5.08
N PRO A 244 1.66 36.66 5.36
CA PRO A 244 0.60 36.96 4.41
C PRO A 244 1.02 38.13 3.50
N GLY A 245 1.17 37.88 2.20
CA GLY A 245 1.30 38.96 1.22
C GLY A 245 1.81 38.52 -0.14
N GLY A 246 0.90 38.38 -1.12
CA GLY A 246 1.26 38.37 -2.55
C GLY A 246 0.31 37.60 -3.46
N MET A 247 -0.63 38.31 -4.10
CA MET A 247 -1.12 38.20 -5.50
C MET A 247 -1.28 36.79 -6.12
N THR A 248 -2.38 36.34 -6.75
CA THR A 248 -3.59 36.91 -7.37
C THR A 248 -4.60 35.79 -7.59
N GLY A 249 -5.89 35.98 -7.25
CA GLY A 249 -7.05 35.35 -7.91
C GLY A 249 -7.21 33.81 -7.98
N ALA A 250 -6.23 33.01 -7.59
CA ALA A 250 -6.40 31.57 -7.43
C ALA A 250 -7.12 31.29 -6.11
N PRO A 251 -8.03 30.29 -6.03
CA PRO A 251 -8.52 29.79 -4.76
C PRO A 251 -7.32 29.53 -3.84
N PHE A 252 -7.40 30.00 -2.60
CA PHE A 252 -6.42 29.66 -1.59
C PHE A 252 -6.37 28.13 -1.48
N ASP A 253 -5.25 27.53 -1.85
CA ASP A 253 -4.94 26.13 -1.61
C ASP A 253 -4.00 26.06 -0.39
N PRO A 254 -4.51 25.82 0.82
CA PRO A 254 -3.72 25.80 2.05
C PRO A 254 -2.62 24.72 2.06
N PHE A 255 -2.66 23.77 1.14
CA PHE A 255 -1.83 22.58 1.13
C PHE A 255 -0.83 22.56 -0.02
N GLY A 256 -0.99 23.44 -1.02
CA GLY A 256 -0.37 23.26 -2.31
C GLY A 256 -0.92 22.00 -2.99
N ALA A 257 -0.98 22.00 -4.32
CA ALA A 257 -1.59 20.93 -5.11
C ALA A 257 -0.88 19.55 -5.02
N THR A 258 0.03 19.38 -4.06
CA THR A 258 0.91 18.22 -3.90
C THR A 258 0.87 17.56 -2.52
N ALA A 259 0.14 18.09 -1.52
CA ALA A 259 0.01 17.42 -0.22
C ALA A 259 -1.14 16.39 -0.17
N GLY A 260 -1.05 15.46 0.77
CA GLY A 260 -2.12 14.53 1.12
C GLY A 260 -1.68 13.08 1.09
N LEU A 261 -2.66 12.17 1.17
CA LEU A 261 -2.41 10.74 1.05
C LEU A 261 -2.11 10.40 -0.41
N VAL A 262 -0.96 9.78 -0.62
CA VAL A 262 -0.49 9.32 -1.93
C VAL A 262 -0.63 7.81 -1.99
N ARG A 263 -1.13 7.33 -3.12
CA ARG A 263 -1.07 5.94 -3.54
C ARG A 263 -0.10 5.83 -4.70
N ARG A 264 1.02 5.14 -4.49
CA ARG A 264 1.99 4.80 -5.54
C ARG A 264 1.70 3.40 -6.04
N SER A 265 1.71 3.18 -7.35
CA SER A 265 1.40 1.86 -7.91
C SER A 265 2.27 1.53 -9.12
N VAL A 266 3.00 0.41 -9.02
CA VAL A 266 4.07 0.05 -9.97
C VAL A 266 4.05 -1.47 -10.24
N SER A 267 4.35 -1.88 -11.47
CA SER A 267 4.54 -3.31 -11.78
C SER A 267 5.74 -3.87 -11.01
N ARG A 268 5.55 -4.95 -10.25
CA ARG A 268 6.60 -5.50 -9.38
C ARG A 268 7.85 -5.91 -10.15
N SER A 269 7.66 -6.60 -11.28
CA SER A 269 8.74 -7.04 -12.18
C SER A 269 9.55 -5.87 -12.76
N ALA A 270 8.90 -4.75 -13.06
CA ALA A 270 9.57 -3.55 -13.56
C ALA A 270 10.38 -2.90 -12.43
N ALA A 271 9.83 -2.87 -11.22
CA ALA A 271 10.52 -2.39 -10.03
C ALA A 271 11.76 -3.22 -9.66
N LEU A 272 11.65 -4.55 -9.70
CA LEU A 272 12.79 -5.45 -9.46
C LEU A 272 13.82 -5.40 -10.59
N PHE A 273 13.39 -5.25 -11.84
CA PHE A 273 14.31 -5.10 -12.97
C PHE A 273 15.12 -3.81 -12.86
N GLU A 274 14.49 -2.70 -12.44
CA GLU A 274 15.19 -1.44 -12.23
C GLU A 274 16.18 -1.51 -11.06
N SER A 275 15.78 -2.12 -9.93
CA SER A 275 16.67 -2.29 -8.79
C SER A 275 17.88 -3.17 -9.12
N THR A 276 17.68 -4.24 -9.91
CA THR A 276 18.75 -5.18 -10.28
C THR A 276 19.65 -4.66 -11.41
N SER A 277 19.11 -3.87 -12.35
CA SER A 277 19.88 -3.28 -13.45
C SER A 277 20.69 -2.04 -13.05
N GLY A 278 20.76 -1.74 -11.75
CA GLY A 278 21.68 -0.74 -11.16
C GLY A 278 21.39 0.70 -11.58
N GLY A 279 20.14 1.04 -11.92
CA GLY A 279 19.81 2.37 -12.46
C GLY A 279 20.55 2.72 -13.77
N MET A 280 21.18 1.73 -14.41
CA MET A 280 21.94 1.90 -15.66
C MET A 280 21.00 2.20 -16.85
N GLY A 281 19.69 2.05 -16.66
CA GLY A 281 18.61 2.55 -17.51
C GLY A 281 18.34 4.05 -17.34
N GLY A 282 19.37 4.88 -17.55
CA GLY A 282 19.19 6.30 -17.90
C GLY A 282 19.17 7.30 -16.76
N GLY A 283 20.33 7.56 -16.15
CA GLY A 283 20.98 8.89 -16.06
C GLY A 283 20.20 10.15 -15.65
N LEU A 284 18.97 10.06 -15.13
CA LEU A 284 18.14 11.19 -14.72
C LEU A 284 17.42 10.90 -13.40
N GLY A 285 18.12 10.38 -12.39
CA GLY A 285 17.79 10.53 -10.96
C GLY A 285 16.30 10.41 -10.56
N GLY A 286 15.55 9.53 -11.22
CA GLY A 286 14.10 9.46 -11.10
C GLY A 286 13.68 8.02 -11.29
N GLY A 287 13.86 7.22 -10.24
CA GLY A 287 13.20 5.92 -10.18
C GLY A 287 11.67 6.09 -10.11
N PHE A 288 10.95 5.03 -9.76
CA PHE A 288 9.48 5.08 -9.60
C PHE A 288 8.94 6.13 -8.61
N ASN A 289 9.81 6.86 -7.91
CA ASN A 289 9.55 8.09 -7.16
C ASN A 289 9.25 9.30 -8.08
N GLY A 290 8.30 9.11 -9.00
CA GLY A 290 7.91 10.09 -9.99
C GLY A 290 6.39 10.16 -10.15
N SER A 291 5.90 11.34 -10.53
CA SER A 291 4.48 11.67 -10.62
C SER A 291 3.65 10.80 -11.57
N ALA A 292 4.29 9.96 -12.39
CA ALA A 292 3.61 9.04 -13.29
C ALA A 292 2.99 7.82 -12.58
N HIS A 293 3.55 7.42 -11.43
CA HIS A 293 3.12 6.24 -10.67
C HIS A 293 2.44 6.59 -9.35
N GLU A 294 2.43 7.88 -8.99
CA GLU A 294 1.90 8.40 -7.74
C GLU A 294 0.62 9.20 -7.99
N GLU A 295 -0.42 8.83 -7.25
CA GLU A 295 -1.71 9.52 -7.30
C GLU A 295 -2.04 10.06 -5.91
N ILE A 296 -2.42 11.34 -5.82
CA ILE A 296 -2.94 11.93 -4.59
C ILE A 296 -4.41 11.52 -4.48
N ILE A 297 -4.70 10.58 -3.58
CA ILE A 297 -6.04 10.02 -3.41
C ILE A 297 -6.88 10.80 -2.39
N ALA A 298 -6.24 11.53 -1.48
CA ALA A 298 -6.92 12.38 -0.51
C ALA A 298 -6.06 13.58 -0.10
N PRO A 299 -6.29 14.78 -0.67
CA PRO A 299 -5.51 15.99 -0.34
C PRO A 299 -5.76 16.48 1.09
N GLU A 300 -6.94 16.22 1.65
CA GLU A 300 -7.35 16.63 3.01
C GLU A 300 -6.86 15.69 4.12
N CYS A 301 -6.19 14.58 3.75
CA CYS A 301 -5.64 13.64 4.72
C CYS A 301 -4.44 14.26 5.43
N VAL A 302 -4.50 14.31 6.76
CA VAL A 302 -3.44 14.87 7.61
C VAL A 302 -2.59 13.77 8.22
N ALA A 303 -3.21 12.64 8.60
CA ALA A 303 -2.53 11.51 9.22
C ALA A 303 -3.15 10.19 8.76
N ILE A 304 -2.31 9.20 8.46
CA ILE A 304 -2.68 7.81 8.28
C ILE A 304 -1.82 6.97 9.23
N GLN A 305 -2.44 6.01 9.89
CA GLN A 305 -1.79 5.10 10.82
C GLN A 305 -2.14 3.64 10.52
N PHE A 306 -1.15 2.76 10.61
CA PHE A 306 -1.27 1.33 10.40
C PHE A 306 -0.87 0.58 11.68
N GLU A 307 -1.65 -0.44 12.01
CA GLU A 307 -1.27 -1.45 13.02
C GLU A 307 -1.56 -2.83 12.42
N TYR A 308 -0.71 -3.80 12.74
CA TYR A 308 -0.72 -5.13 12.12
C TYR A 308 -1.01 -6.18 13.20
N PHE A 309 -1.92 -7.10 12.93
CA PHE A 309 -2.28 -8.16 13.86
C PHE A 309 -1.80 -9.50 13.31
N ASP A 310 -0.92 -10.20 14.03
CA ASP A 310 -0.39 -11.53 13.63
C ASP A 310 -1.33 -12.69 13.97
N GLY A 311 -2.36 -12.46 14.78
CA GLY A 311 -3.23 -13.50 15.33
C GLY A 311 -3.24 -13.53 16.87
N PHE A 312 -2.21 -12.96 17.48
CA PHE A 312 -1.95 -12.96 18.93
C PHE A 312 -1.80 -11.53 19.47
N GLU A 313 -0.99 -10.69 18.82
CA GLU A 313 -0.70 -9.31 19.23
C GLU A 313 -0.74 -8.30 18.09
N TRP A 314 -0.77 -7.02 18.48
CA TRP A 314 -0.73 -5.88 17.55
C TRP A 314 0.70 -5.34 17.48
N ALA A 315 1.27 -5.34 16.28
CA ALA A 315 2.57 -4.76 15.97
C ALA A 315 2.41 -3.41 15.23
N ALA A 316 3.36 -2.50 15.44
CA ALA A 316 3.42 -1.21 14.75
C ALA A 316 4.16 -1.28 13.40
N GLU A 317 4.81 -2.40 13.14
CA GLU A 317 5.64 -2.65 11.97
C GLU A 317 5.42 -4.09 11.52
N TRP A 318 5.44 -4.30 10.21
CA TRP A 318 5.31 -5.61 9.61
C TRP A 318 6.29 -5.75 8.46
N ASP A 319 7.13 -6.75 8.55
CA ASP A 319 7.99 -7.20 7.47
C ASP A 319 7.64 -8.65 7.14
N SER A 320 7.02 -8.89 5.98
CA SER A 320 6.64 -10.25 5.57
C SER A 320 7.83 -11.16 5.27
N LEU A 321 9.02 -10.60 5.01
CA LEU A 321 10.24 -11.39 4.85
C LEU A 321 10.64 -12.01 6.18
N ILE A 322 10.63 -11.21 7.26
CA ILE A 322 10.99 -11.65 8.61
C ILE A 322 9.88 -12.51 9.22
N LYS A 323 8.63 -12.09 9.08
CA LYS A 323 7.46 -12.79 9.66
C LYS A 323 7.04 -14.04 8.87
N GLY A 324 7.58 -14.25 7.66
CA GLY A 324 7.22 -15.39 6.79
C GLY A 324 5.77 -15.38 6.28
N GLY A 325 5.07 -14.25 6.41
CA GLY A 325 3.66 -14.20 6.04
C GLY A 325 3.01 -12.82 6.12
N LEU A 326 1.74 -12.79 5.74
CA LEU A 326 0.91 -11.58 5.82
C LEU A 326 0.29 -11.45 7.22
N PRO A 327 0.01 -10.23 7.68
CA PRO A 327 -0.71 -10.04 8.93
C PRO A 327 -2.15 -10.52 8.78
N PHE A 328 -2.69 -11.12 9.83
CA PHE A 328 -4.07 -11.62 9.87
C PHE A 328 -5.10 -10.51 9.63
N CYS A 329 -4.88 -9.34 10.23
CA CYS A 329 -5.61 -8.14 9.87
C CYS A 329 -4.78 -6.87 10.05
N VAL A 330 -5.17 -5.80 9.36
CA VAL A 330 -4.55 -4.48 9.46
C VAL A 330 -5.59 -3.49 9.98
N ALA A 331 -5.27 -2.78 11.05
CA ALA A 331 -6.04 -1.62 11.47
C ALA A 331 -5.51 -0.39 10.74
N VAL A 332 -6.39 0.28 10.02
CA VAL A 332 -6.10 1.53 9.33
C VAL A 332 -6.85 2.63 10.06
N GLN A 333 -6.11 3.63 10.53
CA GLN A 333 -6.66 4.85 11.10
C GLN A 333 -6.34 6.03 10.17
N PHE A 334 -7.38 6.70 9.73
CA PHE A 334 -7.34 7.77 8.73
C PHE A 334 -7.88 9.05 9.34
N THR A 335 -7.08 10.12 9.32
CA THR A 335 -7.41 11.42 9.91
C THR A 335 -7.53 12.47 8.83
N LEU A 336 -8.73 13.01 8.67
CA LEU A 336 -9.03 14.13 7.78
C LEU A 336 -9.05 15.43 8.56
N ARG A 337 -8.63 16.52 7.92
CA ARG A 337 -9.04 17.86 8.33
C ARG A 337 -10.45 18.11 7.81
N SER A 338 -11.35 18.54 8.68
CA SER A 338 -12.65 19.06 8.28
C SER A 338 -12.52 20.56 8.02
N ASP A 339 -13.29 21.06 7.05
CA ASP A 339 -13.42 22.49 6.76
C ASP A 339 -14.61 23.11 7.53
N GLN A 340 -15.04 22.49 8.64
CA GLN A 340 -16.09 23.09 9.48
C GLN A 340 -15.60 24.46 9.99
N GLY A 341 -16.23 25.51 9.47
CA GLY A 341 -15.65 26.84 9.40
C GLY A 341 -15.31 27.52 10.73
N ASP A 342 -14.12 28.09 10.76
CA ASP A 342 -13.74 29.21 11.62
C ASP A 342 -14.45 30.50 11.13
N GLU A 343 -15.76 30.59 11.29
CA GLU A 343 -16.51 31.85 11.07
C GLU A 343 -16.85 32.59 12.37
N ASP A 344 -16.63 31.98 13.53
CA ASP A 344 -16.76 32.67 14.82
C ASP A 344 -15.43 33.38 15.15
N GLU A 345 -15.26 34.56 14.56
CA GLU A 345 -14.07 35.43 14.56
C GLU A 345 -13.64 35.98 15.95
N ASP A 346 -14.09 35.39 17.07
CA ASP A 346 -13.79 35.86 18.43
C ASP A 346 -13.46 34.70 19.39
N GLN A 347 -12.34 34.00 19.16
CA GLN A 347 -11.60 33.41 20.28
C GLN A 347 -10.13 33.09 19.97
N PHE A 348 -9.28 33.67 20.82
CA PHE A 348 -7.85 33.44 20.93
C PHE A 348 -7.48 31.94 20.96
N ALA A 349 -6.57 31.56 20.05
CA ALA A 349 -5.58 30.48 20.15
C ALA A 349 -5.76 29.44 21.27
N ALA A 350 -6.44 28.32 20.96
CA ALA A 350 -6.14 26.97 21.47
C ALA A 350 -7.14 25.92 20.93
N SER A 351 -6.88 25.36 19.75
CA SER A 351 -6.87 23.91 19.47
C SER A 351 -6.92 23.64 17.96
N ASP A 352 -5.76 23.41 17.33
CA ASP A 352 -5.66 22.89 15.94
C ASP A 352 -6.25 21.46 15.80
N SER A 353 -6.75 20.90 16.92
CA SER A 353 -7.32 19.56 17.04
C SER A 353 -8.84 19.52 16.89
N SER A 354 -9.54 20.66 16.95
CA SER A 354 -11.01 20.68 16.95
C SER A 354 -11.65 20.40 15.59
N ASN A 355 -10.86 20.46 14.51
CA ASN A 355 -11.33 20.23 13.15
C ASN A 355 -10.77 18.95 12.51
N LEU A 356 -10.41 17.94 13.32
CA LEU A 356 -9.91 16.66 12.83
C LEU A 356 -10.96 15.58 12.99
N MET A 357 -11.26 14.88 11.89
CA MET A 357 -12.12 13.69 11.90
C MET A 357 -11.26 12.43 11.78
N VAL A 358 -11.39 11.53 12.75
CA VAL A 358 -10.66 10.26 12.79
C VAL A 358 -11.58 9.11 12.45
N TYR A 359 -11.19 8.33 11.45
CA TYR A 359 -11.85 7.10 11.02
C TYR A 359 -10.93 5.93 11.29
N ARG A 360 -11.43 4.84 11.88
CA ARG A 360 -10.66 3.61 12.10
C ARG A 360 -11.42 2.43 11.53
N GLN A 361 -10.72 1.56 10.80
CA GLN A 361 -11.27 0.31 10.28
C GLN A 361 -10.27 -0.81 10.45
N ILE A 362 -10.74 -1.98 10.88
CA ILE A 362 -9.97 -3.21 10.92
C ILE A 362 -10.30 -4.01 9.66
N ILE A 363 -9.27 -4.36 8.90
CA ILE A 363 -9.39 -4.99 7.59
C ILE A 363 -8.73 -6.38 7.67
N PRO A 364 -9.52 -7.47 7.64
CA PRO A 364 -8.97 -8.82 7.60
C PRO A 364 -8.40 -9.13 6.20
N ILE A 365 -7.25 -9.82 6.17
CA ILE A 365 -6.63 -10.31 4.95
C ILE A 365 -7.05 -11.78 4.75
N PRO A 366 -7.82 -12.12 3.70
CA PRO A 366 -8.39 -13.47 3.56
C PRO A 366 -7.35 -14.58 3.37
N THR A 367 -6.18 -14.24 2.82
CA THR A 367 -5.08 -15.17 2.53
C THR A 367 -4.15 -15.38 3.72
N ALA A 368 -4.25 -14.55 4.76
CA ALA A 368 -3.36 -14.58 5.90
C ALA A 368 -3.73 -15.72 6.87
N GLU A 369 -2.72 -16.39 7.38
CA GLU A 369 -2.80 -17.36 8.46
C GLU A 369 -2.18 -16.77 9.73
N PRO A 370 -2.66 -17.16 10.93
CA PRO A 370 -2.07 -16.68 12.17
C PRO A 370 -0.64 -17.22 12.28
N ILE A 371 0.33 -16.33 12.47
CA ILE A 371 1.74 -16.69 12.59
C ILE A 371 2.04 -16.99 14.05
N THR A 372 2.57 -18.17 14.32
CA THR A 372 2.95 -18.56 15.67
C THR A 372 4.31 -17.95 16.04
N PRO A 373 4.54 -17.63 17.32
CA PRO A 373 5.83 -17.09 17.75
C PRO A 373 7.01 -18.06 17.57
N GLU A 374 6.73 -19.36 17.41
CA GLU A 374 7.75 -20.39 17.10
C GLU A 374 8.21 -20.26 15.63
N GLU A 375 7.27 -20.13 14.69
CA GLU A 375 7.56 -19.93 13.26
C GLU A 375 8.30 -18.61 13.01
N GLU A 376 7.98 -17.55 13.75
CA GLU A 376 8.71 -16.28 13.65
C GLU A 376 10.18 -16.43 14.06
N ALA A 377 10.46 -17.15 15.15
CA ALA A 377 11.82 -17.37 15.62
C ALA A 377 12.63 -18.22 14.63
N GLU A 378 12.02 -19.26 14.04
CA GLU A 378 12.66 -20.08 13.00
C GLU A 378 13.00 -19.25 11.75
N ASN A 379 12.08 -18.40 11.27
CA ASN A 379 12.32 -17.54 10.12
C ASN A 379 13.45 -16.53 10.36
N LEU A 380 13.51 -15.94 11.55
CA LEU A 380 14.61 -15.04 11.94
C LEU A 380 15.97 -15.77 11.93
N GLU A 381 16.04 -16.99 12.47
CA GLU A 381 17.26 -17.80 12.45
C GLU A 381 17.69 -18.19 11.03
N GLU A 382 16.74 -18.49 10.14
CA GLU A 382 17.03 -18.83 8.74
C GLU A 382 17.55 -17.63 7.94
N LEU A 383 16.99 -16.43 8.16
CA LEU A 383 17.48 -15.21 7.53
C LEU A 383 18.90 -14.87 7.99
N GLU A 384 19.22 -15.03 9.27
CA GLU A 384 20.59 -14.84 9.79
C GLU A 384 21.57 -15.92 9.30
N ALA A 385 21.08 -17.12 8.96
CA ALA A 385 21.90 -18.22 8.46
C ALA A 385 22.22 -18.13 6.96
N THR A 386 21.57 -17.21 6.22
CA THR A 386 21.78 -17.02 4.79
C THR A 386 22.93 -16.03 4.56
N PRO A 387 24.07 -16.45 3.95
CA PRO A 387 25.30 -15.65 3.89
C PRO A 387 25.29 -14.50 2.87
#